data_AF-A0A9X2QLA1-F1
#
_entry.id   AF-A0A9X2QLA1-F1
#
_cell.length_a   1.000
_cell.length_b   1.000
_cell.length_c   1.000
_cell.angle_alpha   90.00
_cell.angle_beta   90.00
_cell.angle_gamma   90.00
#
_symmetry.space_group_name_H-M   'P 1'
#
loop_
_entity.id
_entity.type
_entity.pdbx_description
1 polymer ?
#
loop_
_entity_poly.entity_id
_entity_poly.type
_entity_poly.pdbx_seq_one_letter_code
_entity_poly.pdbx_strand_id
1 'polypeptide(L)' 'MPSLLCDLEDLLVAWKAEAHTFDACNMPASALAVRDCHRRLTALVGAHAPAPSASSTAATRNENAGSGAAVESG' A
#
# COMPACT_ATOMS: atom_id res chain seq x y z
N MET A 1 13.70 2.79 -22.21
CA MET A 1 13.17 4.16 -22.09
C MET A 1 13.15 4.53 -20.61
N PRO A 2 14.25 5.10 -20.07
CA PRO A 2 14.35 5.45 -18.64
C PRO A 2 13.50 6.67 -18.26
N SER A 3 13.27 7.59 -19.19
CA SER A 3 12.47 8.81 -18.98
C SER A 3 11.04 8.51 -18.53
N LEU A 4 10.36 7.56 -19.17
CA LEU A 4 8.99 7.19 -18.80
C LEU A 4 8.89 6.62 -17.38
N LEU A 5 9.91 5.88 -16.93
CA LEU A 5 9.93 5.33 -15.57
C LEU A 5 10.07 6.47 -14.54
N CYS A 6 10.97 7.42 -14.79
CA CYS A 6 11.12 8.61 -13.94
C CYS A 6 9.84 9.47 -13.93
N ASP A 7 9.21 9.69 -15.08
CA ASP A 7 7.94 10.44 -15.17
C ASP A 7 6.82 9.74 -14.36
N LEU A 8 6.79 8.41 -14.36
CA LEU A 8 5.85 7.64 -13.54
C LEU A 8 6.15 7.74 -12.04
N GLU A 9 7.43 7.74 -11.64
CA GLU A 9 7.85 7.92 -10.25
C GLU A 9 7.45 9.30 -9.72
N ASP A 10 7.65 10.36 -10.51
CA ASP A 10 7.22 11.72 -10.16
C ASP A 10 5.70 11.81 -10.05
N LEU A 11 4.96 11.15 -10.96
CA LEU A 11 3.50 11.10 -10.91
C LEU A 11 3.00 10.37 -9.65
N LEU A 12 3.68 9.29 -9.22
CA LEU A 12 3.37 8.60 -7.97
C LEU A 12 3.56 9.51 -6.76
N VAL A 13 4.64 10.30 -6.71
CA VAL A 13 4.88 11.28 -5.64
C VAL A 13 3.77 12.33 -5.61
N ALA A 14 3.37 12.85 -6.77
CA ALA A 14 2.28 13.83 -6.87
C ALA A 14 0.93 13.26 -6.38
N TRP A 15 0.60 12.02 -6.74
CA TRP A 15 -0.65 11.38 -6.30
C TRP A 15 -0.73 11.14 -4.79
N LYS A 16 0.41 11.00 -4.12
CA LYS A 16 0.43 10.89 -2.66
C LYS A 16 -0.04 12.19 -2.00
N ALA A 17 0.33 13.34 -2.55
CA ALA A 17 -0.17 14.64 -2.10
C ALA A 17 -1.67 14.79 -2.39
N GLU A 18 -2.13 14.37 -3.57
CA GLU A 18 -3.54 14.40 -3.97
C GLU A 18 -4.44 13.55 -3.05
N ALA A 19 -4.00 12.33 -2.69
CA ALA A 19 -4.71 11.48 -1.74
C ALA A 19 -4.90 12.17 -0.38
N HIS A 20 -3.88 12.90 0.07
CA HIS A 20 -3.93 13.66 1.32
C HIS A 20 -4.91 14.84 1.24
N THR A 21 -5.06 15.44 0.06
CA THR A 21 -6.10 16.44 -0.22
C THR A 21 -7.50 15.83 -0.14
N PHE A 22 -7.72 14.66 -0.73
CA PHE A 22 -9.02 13.96 -0.62
C PHE A 22 -9.38 13.60 0.83
N ASP A 23 -8.40 13.16 1.62
CA ASP A 23 -8.58 12.92 3.06
C ASP A 23 -8.95 14.21 3.81
N ALA A 24 -8.27 15.33 3.51
CA ALA A 24 -8.58 16.64 4.11
C ALA A 24 -9.96 17.18 3.71
N CYS A 25 -10.44 16.86 2.51
CA CYS A 25 -11.77 17.22 2.03
C CYS A 25 -12.87 16.24 2.51
N ASN A 26 -12.56 15.30 3.41
CA ASN A 26 -13.50 14.31 3.94
C ASN A 26 -14.15 13.44 2.84
N MET A 27 -13.37 13.09 1.81
CA MET A 27 -13.77 12.22 0.69
C MET A 27 -13.07 10.84 0.77
N PRO A 28 -13.46 9.97 1.72
CA PRO A 28 -12.72 8.73 2.01
C PRO A 28 -12.76 7.72 0.86
N ALA A 29 -13.84 7.67 0.08
CA ALA A 29 -13.94 6.78 -1.07
C ALA A 29 -12.93 7.16 -2.18
N SER A 30 -12.81 8.46 -2.47
CA SER A 30 -11.84 9.00 -3.43
C SER A 30 -10.41 8.80 -2.96
N ALA A 31 -10.14 9.07 -1.68
CA ALA A 31 -8.81 8.84 -1.09
C ALA A 31 -8.40 7.36 -1.17
N LEU A 32 -9.31 6.43 -0.87
CA LEU A 32 -9.07 4.99 -1.00
C LEU A 32 -8.80 4.59 -2.45
N ALA A 33 -9.59 5.08 -3.41
CA ALA A 33 -9.39 4.79 -4.82
C ALA A 33 -8.01 5.26 -5.31
N VAL A 34 -7.60 6.48 -4.95
CA VAL A 34 -6.27 7.02 -5.31
C VAL A 34 -5.15 6.22 -4.68
N ARG A 35 -5.28 5.84 -3.40
CA ARG A 35 -4.29 4.98 -2.72
C ARG A 35 -4.18 3.59 -3.35
N ASP A 36 -5.30 3.00 -3.79
CA ASP A 36 -5.31 1.70 -4.47
C ASP A 36 -4.63 1.78 -5.84
N CYS A 37 -5.00 2.79 -6.65
CA CYS A 37 -4.37 3.07 -7.93
C CYS A 37 -2.85 3.30 -7.77
N HIS A 38 -2.44 4.11 -6.79
CA HIS A 38 -1.04 4.35 -6.46
C HIS A 38 -0.32 3.03 -6.14
N ARG A 39 -0.87 2.18 -5.25
CA ARG A 39 -0.28 0.89 -4.88
C ARG A 39 -0.07 -0.02 -6.09
N ARG A 40 -1.09 -0.12 -6.96
CA ARG A 40 -1.03 -0.95 -8.18
C ARG A 40 0.01 -0.43 -9.17
N LEU A 41 0.09 0.89 -9.35
CA LEU A 41 1.04 1.50 -10.25
C LEU A 41 2.48 1.37 -9.74
N THR A 42 2.73 1.56 -8.43
CA THR A 42 4.04 1.31 -7.83
C THR A 42 4.50 -0.13 -8.02
N ALA A 43 3.61 -1.12 -7.86
CA ALA A 43 3.94 -2.52 -8.10
C ALA A 43 4.29 -2.78 -9.57
N LEU A 44 3.59 -2.13 -10.50
CA LEU A 44 3.86 -2.22 -11.93
C LEU A 44 5.22 -1.59 -12.29
N VAL A 45 5.51 -0.39 -11.77
CA VAL A 45 6.80 0.29 -11.95
C VAL A 45 7.93 -0.56 -11.38
N GLY A 46 7.77 -1.13 -10.19
CA GLY A 46 8.76 -2.01 -9.57
C GLY A 46 9.02 -3.31 -10.36
N ALA A 47 8.02 -3.83 -11.07
CA ALA A 47 8.19 -4.98 -11.95
C ALA A 47 8.92 -4.64 -13.27
N HIS A 48 8.87 -3.38 -13.71
CA HIS A 48 9.52 -2.89 -14.92
C HIS A 48 10.85 -2.16 -14.66
N ALA A 49 11.13 -1.78 -13.41
CA ALA A 49 12.43 -1.29 -13.00
C ALA A 49 13.43 -2.47 -13.01
N PRO A 50 14.65 -2.30 -13.55
CA PRO A 50 15.67 -3.33 -13.49
C PRO A 50 15.94 -3.68 -12.03
N ALA A 51 15.65 -4.93 -11.66
CA ALA A 51 15.55 -5.38 -10.28
C ALA A 51 16.81 -5.04 -9.45
N PRO A 52 16.68 -4.33 -8.31
CA PRO A 52 17.56 -4.58 -7.19
C PRO A 52 17.13 -5.92 -6.57
N SER A 53 18.06 -6.86 -6.46
CA SER A 53 17.86 -8.19 -5.88
C SER A 53 17.02 -8.15 -4.60
N ALA A 54 16.02 -9.03 -4.56
CA ALA A 54 15.04 -9.27 -3.51
C ALA A 54 15.41 -8.84 -2.08
N SER A 55 14.48 -8.16 -1.42
CA SER A 55 14.26 -8.35 0.02
C SER A 55 12.76 -8.41 0.32
N SER A 56 12.23 -9.63 0.23
CA SER A 56 10.94 -9.99 0.81
C SER A 56 11.08 -9.92 2.33
N THR A 57 10.39 -8.99 2.98
CA THR A 57 10.17 -9.04 4.44
C THR A 57 8.68 -8.84 4.73
N ALA A 58 8.04 -9.99 4.85
CA ALA A 58 6.93 -10.37 5.72
C ALA A 58 5.70 -9.46 5.83
N ALA A 59 4.60 -9.98 5.29
CA ALA A 59 3.23 -9.62 5.62
C ALA A 59 2.97 -9.67 7.14
N THR A 60 2.31 -8.63 7.64
CA THR A 60 1.82 -8.52 9.02
C THR A 60 0.81 -9.64 9.31
N ARG A 61 1.20 -10.62 10.13
CA ARG A 61 0.26 -11.53 10.80
C ARG A 61 -0.01 -10.98 12.20
N ASN A 62 -1.24 -10.57 12.46
CA ASN A 62 -1.74 -10.40 13.83
C ASN A 62 -3.15 -10.97 13.93
N GLU A 63 -3.24 -12.29 14.09
CA GLU A 63 -4.42 -12.95 14.64
C GLU A 63 -4.35 -12.81 16.16
N ASN A 64 -5.00 -11.80 16.72
CA ASN A 64 -5.26 -11.75 18.16
C ASN A 64 -6.45 -12.66 18.47
N ALA A 65 -6.22 -13.97 18.50
CA ALA A 65 -7.13 -14.94 19.10
C ALA A 65 -6.98 -14.83 20.63
N GLY A 66 -7.91 -14.08 21.23
CA GLY A 66 -8.03 -13.98 22.69
C GLY A 66 -8.21 -15.36 23.31
N SER A 67 -7.21 -15.76 24.10
CA SER A 67 -7.30 -16.85 25.06
C SER A 67 -8.40 -16.59 26.08
N GLY A 68 -9.29 -17.55 26.25
CA GLY A 68 -10.15 -17.69 27.41
C GLY A 68 -10.26 -19.17 27.75
N ALA A 69 -9.36 -19.64 28.61
CA ALA A 69 -9.27 -21.03 29.06
C ALA A 69 -10.35 -21.36 30.11
N ALA A 70 -10.89 -22.57 29.96
CA ALA A 70 -11.42 -23.53 30.94
C ALA A 70 -11.78 -23.09 32.38
N VAL A 71 -12.99 -23.47 32.82
CA VAL A 71 -13.30 -23.96 34.18
C VAL A 71 -14.57 -24.85 34.10
N GLU A 72 -14.39 -26.18 34.13
CA GLU A 72 -14.67 -27.09 35.28
C GLU A 72 -16.07 -27.73 35.18
N SER A 73 -16.11 -29.05 34.98
CA SER A 73 -17.32 -29.87 35.09
C SER A 73 -17.23 -30.67 36.38
N GLY A 74 -18.18 -30.44 37.29
CA GLY A 74 -18.55 -31.37 38.35
C GLY A 74 -19.59 -32.38 37.87
#